data_AF-A0A378SET2-F1
#
_entry.id   AF-A0A378SET2-F1
#
_cell.length_a   1.000
_cell.length_b   1.000
_cell.length_c   1.000
_cell.angle_alpha   90.00
_cell.angle_beta   90.00
_cell.angle_gamma   90.00
#
_symmetry.space_group_name_H-M   'P 1'
#
loop_
_entity.id
_entity.type
_entity.pdbx_description
1 polymer ?
#
loop_
_entity_poly.entity_id
_entity_poly.type
_entity_poly.pdbx_seq_one_letter_code
_entity_poly.pdbx_strand_id
1 'polypeptide(L)'
;MAVFLRKLFRIGKLPSALRAEVEAEGVLFMSEYVAVTRRFRGTVPGLRSGGSIASYVGSLVLTNERVLGTLSTVPKLAGRTIDQRWDAPQTGSVKAELSETGLTLDVDVSAVDPRCSGELSLHYKEDIPRDVLARLPRTSLAFDASPEFVFRAVGVPYHP
;
A
#
# COMPACT_ATOMS: atom_id res chain seq x y z
N MET A 1 17.10 12.73 -0.94
CA MET A 1 18.24 11.94 -1.47
C MET A 1 17.92 10.46 -1.74
N ALA A 2 17.28 9.71 -0.84
CA ALA A 2 17.12 8.25 -0.97
C ALA A 2 16.26 7.76 -2.17
N VAL A 3 15.30 8.56 -2.65
CA VAL A 3 14.42 8.17 -3.78
C VAL A 3 15.16 8.24 -5.13
N PHE A 4 16.09 9.19 -5.31
CA PHE A 4 16.86 9.36 -6.55
C PHE A 4 17.76 8.13 -6.85
N LEU A 5 18.45 7.59 -5.84
CA LEU A 5 19.24 6.36 -5.96
C LEU A 5 18.37 5.15 -6.33
N ARG A 6 17.17 5.05 -5.76
CA ARG A 6 16.23 3.94 -6.01
C ARG A 6 15.60 3.99 -7.40
N LYS A 7 15.36 5.20 -7.93
CA LYS A 7 14.89 5.43 -9.30
C LYS A 7 15.88 4.90 -10.34
N LEU A 8 17.19 5.03 -10.07
CA LEU A 8 18.25 4.47 -10.92
C LEU A 8 18.19 2.93 -11.01
N PHE A 9 17.77 2.26 -9.92
CA PHE A 9 17.59 0.80 -9.86
C PHE A 9 16.16 0.33 -10.16
N ARG A 10 15.26 1.21 -10.61
CA ARG A 10 13.84 0.92 -10.91
C ARG A 10 13.06 0.32 -9.72
N ILE A 11 13.48 0.58 -8.48
CA ILE A 11 12.81 0.10 -7.26
C ILE A 11 11.62 1.00 -6.99
N GLY A 12 10.40 0.46 -7.01
CA GLY A 12 9.16 1.25 -6.96
C GLY A 12 8.51 1.53 -8.32
N LYS A 13 9.06 0.95 -9.40
CA LYS A 13 8.39 0.91 -10.71
C LYS A 13 7.30 -0.16 -10.69
N LEU A 14 6.14 0.14 -11.27
CA LEU A 14 5.09 -0.83 -11.50
C LEU A 14 5.58 -1.90 -12.50
N PRO A 15 5.45 -3.20 -12.18
CA PRO A 15 5.77 -4.28 -13.12
C PRO A 15 5.04 -4.11 -14.45
N SER A 16 5.66 -4.50 -15.57
CA SER A 16 5.10 -4.26 -16.91
C SER A 16 3.75 -4.93 -17.14
N ALA A 17 3.56 -6.14 -16.62
CA ALA A 17 2.27 -6.83 -16.70
C ALA A 17 1.17 -6.04 -15.97
N LEU A 18 1.45 -5.59 -14.75
CA LEU A 18 0.55 -4.74 -13.97
C LEU A 18 0.24 -3.40 -14.65
N ARG A 19 1.26 -2.80 -15.30
CA ARG A 19 1.06 -1.57 -16.07
C ARG A 19 0.08 -1.78 -17.23
N ALA A 20 0.24 -2.87 -17.98
CA ALA A 20 -0.67 -3.17 -19.09
C ALA A 20 -2.11 -3.42 -18.61
N GLU A 21 -2.29 -4.10 -17.46
CA GLU A 21 -3.62 -4.27 -16.83
C GLU A 21 -4.26 -2.92 -16.50
N VAL A 22 -3.58 -2.05 -15.75
CA VAL A 22 -4.18 -0.77 -15.31
C VAL A 22 -4.39 0.22 -16.45
N GLU A 23 -3.58 0.16 -17.51
CA GLU A 23 -3.80 0.95 -18.72
C GLU A 23 -5.11 0.55 -19.42
N ALA A 24 -5.43 -0.75 -19.45
CA ALA A 24 -6.68 -1.25 -20.04
C ALA A 24 -7.93 -0.84 -19.23
N GLU A 25 -7.80 -0.66 -17.92
CA GLU A 25 -8.88 -0.19 -17.03
C GLU A 25 -9.18 1.32 -17.15
N GLY A 26 -8.32 2.06 -17.86
CA GLY A 26 -8.37 3.52 -17.93
C GLY A 26 -7.84 4.16 -16.66
N VAL A 27 -6.57 4.61 -16.73
CA VAL A 27 -5.88 5.27 -15.61
C VAL A 27 -6.43 6.67 -15.38
N LEU A 28 -6.86 6.95 -14.16
CA LEU A 28 -7.21 8.29 -13.67
C LEU A 28 -5.98 9.00 -13.08
N PHE A 29 -5.13 8.22 -12.39
CA PHE A 29 -3.91 8.70 -11.77
C PHE A 29 -2.90 7.56 -11.67
N MET A 30 -1.63 7.85 -11.95
CA MET A 30 -0.54 6.90 -11.76
C MET A 30 0.70 7.64 -11.29
N SER A 31 1.23 7.23 -10.15
CA SER A 31 2.55 7.62 -9.68
C SER A 31 3.39 6.40 -9.34
N GLU A 32 4.63 6.43 -9.79
CA GLU A 32 5.64 5.42 -9.48
C GLU A 32 6.75 6.06 -8.65
N TYR A 33 7.50 5.24 -7.92
CA TYR A 33 8.54 5.71 -7.00
C TYR A 33 8.00 6.55 -5.83
N VAL A 34 6.74 6.31 -5.45
CA VAL A 34 6.05 6.97 -4.35
C VAL A 34 6.73 6.62 -3.03
N ALA A 35 7.00 7.62 -2.19
CA ALA A 35 7.55 7.37 -0.86
C ALA A 35 6.45 6.81 0.05
N VAL A 36 6.65 5.61 0.58
CA VAL A 36 5.69 4.96 1.49
C VAL A 36 6.25 4.98 2.91
N THR A 37 5.59 5.70 3.80
CA THR A 37 5.95 5.76 5.22
C THR A 37 5.20 4.68 5.97
N ARG A 38 5.93 3.72 6.54
CA ARG A 38 5.37 2.68 7.40
C ARG A 38 5.52 3.09 8.86
N ARG A 39 4.43 3.05 9.62
CA ARG A 39 4.44 3.13 11.08
C ARG A 39 3.92 1.82 11.65
N PHE A 40 4.60 1.29 12.65
CA PHE A 40 4.17 0.07 13.33
C PHE A 40 4.42 0.17 14.83
N ARG A 41 3.42 -0.24 15.61
CA ARG A 41 3.49 -0.37 17.07
C ARG A 41 2.72 -1.63 17.44
N GLY A 42 3.39 -2.61 18.04
CA GLY A 42 2.76 -3.90 18.30
C GLY A 42 3.73 -5.06 18.40
N THR A 43 3.16 -6.25 18.31
CA THR A 43 3.87 -7.53 18.31
C THR A 43 3.41 -8.37 17.13
N VAL A 44 4.35 -8.93 16.39
CA VAL A 44 4.14 -10.03 15.46
C VAL A 44 5.17 -11.14 15.81
N PRO A 45 4.94 -12.40 15.45
CA PRO A 45 5.97 -13.44 15.60
C PRO A 45 7.33 -13.00 15.03
N GLY A 46 8.37 -12.94 15.87
CA GLY A 46 9.71 -12.49 15.49
C GLY A 46 9.99 -10.99 15.61
N LEU A 47 9.02 -10.15 15.97
CA LEU A 47 9.22 -8.70 16.15
C LEU A 47 8.26 -8.12 17.21
N ARG A 48 8.83 -7.42 18.19
CA ARG A 48 8.10 -6.56 19.13
C ARG A 48 8.61 -5.13 19.02
N SER A 49 7.70 -4.17 18.89
CA SER A 49 8.04 -2.76 18.73
C SER A 49 7.11 -1.87 19.54
N GLY A 50 7.69 -1.03 20.41
CA GLY A 50 6.96 0.04 21.11
C GLY A 50 6.55 1.20 20.20
N GLY A 51 7.06 1.22 18.96
CA GLY A 51 6.83 2.24 17.95
C GLY A 51 8.02 2.29 16.98
N SER A 52 7.77 2.16 15.69
CA SER A 52 8.82 2.17 14.66
C SER A 52 8.33 2.82 13.37
N ILE A 53 9.22 3.55 12.71
CA ILE A 53 8.97 4.19 11.41
C ILE A 53 10.00 3.68 10.41
N ALA A 54 9.56 3.34 9.20
CA ALA A 54 10.46 3.10 8.07
C ALA A 54 9.92 3.72 6.79
N SER A 55 10.82 3.91 5.83
CA SER A 55 10.48 4.41 4.50
C SER A 55 10.77 3.35 3.45
N TYR A 56 9.72 3.00 2.73
CA TYR A 56 9.76 2.16 1.54
C TYR A 56 9.44 3.00 0.31
N VAL A 57 9.44 2.35 -0.85
CA VAL A 57 9.03 2.97 -2.11
C VAL A 57 8.00 2.08 -2.78
N GLY A 58 7.03 2.68 -3.44
CA GLY A 58 5.90 2.00 -4.05
C GLY A 58 5.43 2.64 -5.35
N SER A 59 4.29 2.17 -5.82
CA SER A 59 3.50 2.83 -6.86
C SER A 59 2.06 2.94 -6.38
N LEU A 60 1.38 4.01 -6.77
CA LEU A 60 -0.05 4.23 -6.53
C LEU A 60 -0.73 4.46 -7.87
N VAL A 61 -1.78 3.69 -8.14
CA VAL A 61 -2.58 3.80 -9.36
C VAL A 61 -4.05 3.84 -8.98
N LEU A 62 -4.76 4.80 -9.55
CA LEU A 62 -6.22 4.91 -9.50
C LEU A 62 -6.73 4.72 -10.92
N THR A 63 -7.61 3.74 -11.12
CA THR A 63 -8.25 3.47 -12.41
C THR A 63 -9.75 3.67 -12.30
N ASN A 64 -10.48 3.54 -13.41
CA ASN A 64 -11.94 3.52 -13.35
C ASN A 64 -12.49 2.30 -12.58
N GLU A 65 -11.67 1.26 -12.33
CA GLU A 65 -12.10 0.01 -11.70
C GLU A 65 -11.61 -0.18 -10.27
N ARG A 66 -10.40 0.29 -9.93
CA ARG A 66 -9.77 -0.03 -8.64
C ARG A 66 -8.74 0.98 -8.16
N VAL A 67 -8.36 0.81 -6.89
CA VAL A 67 -7.12 1.32 -6.28
C VAL A 67 -6.08 0.21 -6.29
N LEU A 68 -4.91 0.48 -6.86
CA LEU A 68 -3.74 -0.40 -6.81
C LEU A 68 -2.57 0.32 -6.14
N GLY A 69 -2.04 -0.28 -5.08
CA GLY A 69 -0.86 0.18 -4.37
C GLY A 69 0.16 -0.93 -4.26
N THR A 70 1.43 -0.63 -4.51
CA THR A 70 2.53 -1.58 -4.37
C THR A 70 3.57 -1.09 -3.38
N LEU A 71 4.23 -2.03 -2.70
CA LEU A 71 5.33 -1.78 -1.80
C LEU A 71 6.55 -2.59 -2.25
N SER A 72 7.64 -1.89 -2.55
CA SER A 72 8.93 -2.49 -2.84
C SER A 72 9.79 -2.51 -1.59
N THR A 73 9.98 -3.69 -1.01
CA THR A 73 10.94 -3.93 0.09
C THR A 73 12.32 -4.34 -0.42
N VAL A 74 12.40 -4.91 -1.63
CA VAL A 74 13.63 -5.27 -2.34
C VAL A 74 13.53 -4.94 -3.84
N PRO A 75 14.65 -4.79 -4.57
CA PRO A 75 14.62 -4.56 -6.00
C PRO A 75 13.83 -5.65 -6.75
N LYS A 76 12.98 -5.24 -7.69
CA LYS A 76 12.17 -6.13 -8.57
C LYS A 76 11.06 -6.95 -7.87
N LEU A 77 10.82 -6.78 -6.57
CA LEU A 77 9.68 -7.38 -5.87
C LEU A 77 8.79 -6.25 -5.30
N ALA A 78 7.76 -5.90 -6.05
CA ALA A 78 6.73 -4.97 -5.63
C ALA A 78 5.50 -5.79 -5.21
N GLY A 79 5.32 -6.01 -3.90
CA GLY A 79 4.13 -6.67 -3.37
C GLY A 79 2.93 -5.74 -3.44
N ARG A 80 1.75 -6.25 -3.83
CA ARG A 80 0.50 -5.47 -3.77
C ARG A 80 0.13 -5.28 -2.31
N THR A 81 -0.03 -4.03 -1.88
CA THR A 81 -0.54 -3.68 -0.54
C THR A 81 -2.03 -3.43 -0.54
N ILE A 82 -2.55 -2.98 -1.68
CA ILE A 82 -3.98 -2.81 -1.94
C ILE A 82 -4.18 -3.11 -3.42
N ASP A 83 -5.23 -3.86 -3.69
CA ASP A 83 -5.74 -4.14 -5.03
C ASP A 83 -7.25 -4.29 -4.89
N GLN A 84 -7.92 -3.16 -4.65
CA GLN A 84 -9.32 -3.11 -4.24
C GLN A 84 -10.15 -2.43 -5.31
N ARG A 85 -11.11 -3.18 -5.87
CA ARG A 85 -12.10 -2.61 -6.80
C ARG A 85 -13.04 -1.66 -6.07
N TRP A 86 -13.52 -0.65 -6.78
CA TRP A 86 -14.50 0.30 -6.25
C TRP A 86 -15.83 -0.36 -5.87
N ASP A 87 -16.21 -1.41 -6.60
CA ASP A 87 -17.47 -2.15 -6.48
C ASP A 87 -17.38 -3.41 -5.58
N ALA A 88 -16.19 -3.77 -5.13
CA ALA A 88 -15.99 -4.89 -4.22
C ALA A 88 -16.60 -4.60 -2.82
N PRO A 89 -16.91 -5.64 -2.02
CA PRO A 89 -17.32 -5.46 -0.64
C PRO A 89 -16.31 -4.61 0.14
N GLN A 90 -16.82 -3.62 0.88
CA GLN A 90 -16.00 -2.66 1.63
C GLN A 90 -15.94 -3.07 3.08
N THR A 91 -15.33 -4.22 3.30
CA THR A 91 -15.22 -4.89 4.59
C THR A 91 -13.83 -5.44 4.74
N GLY A 92 -13.35 -5.51 5.97
CA GLY A 92 -12.13 -6.22 6.29
C GLY A 92 -11.24 -5.49 7.28
N SER A 93 -10.09 -6.09 7.50
CA SER A 93 -9.08 -5.67 8.48
C SER A 93 -8.29 -4.41 8.10
N VAL A 94 -8.28 -4.02 6.82
CA VAL A 94 -7.58 -2.83 6.33
C VAL A 94 -8.57 -1.73 5.99
N LYS A 95 -8.33 -0.53 6.51
CA LYS A 95 -9.02 0.70 6.12
C LYS A 95 -8.11 1.54 5.24
N ALA A 96 -8.61 2.00 4.11
CA ALA A 96 -7.88 2.80 3.15
C ALA A 96 -8.57 4.16 2.98
N GLU A 97 -7.80 5.24 3.00
CA GLU A 97 -8.31 6.60 2.78
C GLU A 97 -7.45 7.34 1.74
N LEU A 98 -8.11 7.84 0.70
CA LEU A 98 -7.53 8.70 -0.32
C LEU A 98 -7.77 10.17 0.01
N SER A 99 -6.72 10.97 -0.13
CA SER A 99 -6.76 12.42 0.08
C SER A 99 -5.84 13.12 -0.91
N GLU A 100 -5.83 14.45 -0.89
CA GLU A 100 -4.88 15.26 -1.67
C GLU A 100 -3.42 14.91 -1.34
N THR A 101 -3.15 14.37 -0.13
CA THR A 101 -1.79 14.00 0.30
C THR A 101 -1.39 12.56 0.00
N GLY A 102 -2.30 11.79 -0.62
CA GLY A 102 -2.05 10.43 -1.09
C GLY A 102 -2.99 9.40 -0.48
N LEU A 103 -2.48 8.18 -0.31
CA LEU A 103 -3.23 7.03 0.21
C LEU A 103 -2.71 6.63 1.59
N THR A 104 -3.60 6.55 2.57
CA THR A 104 -3.30 5.96 3.89
C THR A 104 -3.98 4.60 4.00
N LEU A 105 -3.23 3.59 4.46
CA LEU A 105 -3.75 2.28 4.86
C LEU A 105 -3.54 2.12 6.36
N ASP A 106 -4.59 1.86 7.11
CA ASP A 106 -4.56 1.58 8.54
C ASP A 106 -5.09 0.17 8.83
N VAL A 107 -4.37 -0.56 9.67
CA VAL A 107 -4.56 -1.99 9.87
C VAL A 107 -4.48 -2.28 11.36
N ASP A 108 -5.54 -2.86 11.90
CA ASP A 108 -5.45 -3.60 13.17
C ASP A 108 -4.88 -4.98 12.86
N VAL A 109 -3.62 -5.22 13.26
CA VAL A 109 -2.93 -6.46 12.88
C VAL A 109 -3.51 -7.69 13.59
N SER A 110 -4.24 -7.49 14.69
CA SER A 110 -4.92 -8.60 15.40
C SER A 110 -6.16 -9.10 14.65
N ALA A 111 -6.79 -8.24 13.86
CA ALA A 111 -7.90 -8.60 12.97
C ALA A 111 -7.41 -9.38 11.73
N VAL A 112 -6.11 -9.31 11.40
CA VAL A 112 -5.50 -10.05 10.29
C VAL A 112 -4.99 -11.43 10.73
N ASP A 113 -4.25 -11.48 11.84
CA ASP A 113 -3.68 -12.72 12.39
C ASP A 113 -3.76 -12.67 13.92
N PRO A 114 -4.40 -13.65 14.59
CA PRO A 114 -4.58 -13.64 16.04
C PRO A 114 -3.26 -13.77 16.82
N ARG A 115 -2.16 -14.15 16.18
CA ARG A 115 -0.81 -14.15 16.78
C ARG A 115 -0.22 -12.74 16.87
N CYS A 116 -0.82 -11.77 16.20
CA CYS A 116 -0.36 -10.40 16.14
C CYS A 116 -1.20 -9.49 17.05
N SER A 117 -0.61 -8.38 17.50
CA SER A 117 -1.32 -7.33 18.23
C SER A 117 -0.76 -5.96 17.90
N GLY A 118 -1.62 -4.93 17.88
CA GLY A 118 -1.25 -3.55 17.65
C GLY A 118 -1.68 -3.02 16.29
N GLU A 119 -0.99 -2.00 15.81
CA GLU A 119 -1.41 -1.21 14.66
C GLU A 119 -0.27 -1.05 13.64
N LEU A 120 -0.63 -1.15 12.37
CA LEU A 120 0.23 -0.89 11.22
C LEU A 120 -0.44 0.17 10.34
N SER A 121 0.33 1.19 9.96
CA SER A 121 -0.11 2.22 9.01
C SER A 121 0.91 2.37 7.88
N LEU A 122 0.42 2.48 6.64
CA LEU A 122 1.20 2.78 5.43
C LEU A 122 0.67 4.07 4.80
N HIS A 123 1.50 5.10 4.68
CA HIS A 123 1.15 6.34 4.00
C HIS A 123 1.96 6.51 2.72
N TYR A 124 1.29 6.38 1.58
CA TYR A 124 1.78 6.72 0.24
C TYR A 124 1.74 8.23 0.08
N LYS A 125 2.91 8.87 0.12
CA LYS A 125 3.02 10.32 0.04
C LYS A 125 3.06 10.75 -1.42
N GLU A 126 1.92 11.22 -1.91
CA GLU A 126 1.77 11.66 -3.29
C GLU A 126 0.73 12.76 -3.39
N ASP A 127 0.96 13.76 -4.24
CA ASP A 127 -0.01 14.82 -4.48
C ASP A 127 -1.07 14.31 -5.47
N ILE A 128 -2.29 14.06 -4.98
CA ILE A 128 -3.42 13.62 -5.80
C ILE A 128 -4.28 14.84 -6.14
N PRO A 129 -4.39 15.24 -7.42
CA PRO A 129 -5.20 16.37 -7.82
C PRO A 129 -6.67 16.25 -7.38
N ARG A 130 -7.26 17.37 -6.95
CA ARG A 130 -8.66 17.41 -6.48
C ARG A 130 -9.67 16.96 -7.53
N ASP A 131 -9.41 17.24 -8.80
CA ASP A 131 -10.25 16.80 -9.92
C ASP A 131 -10.19 15.28 -10.13
N VAL A 132 -9.04 14.64 -9.86
CA VAL A 132 -8.94 13.18 -9.81
C VAL A 132 -9.79 12.65 -8.66
N LEU A 133 -9.63 13.18 -7.44
CA LEU A 133 -10.40 12.74 -6.26
C LEU A 133 -11.91 12.89 -6.47
N ALA A 134 -12.35 14.00 -7.09
CA ALA A 134 -13.75 14.26 -7.39
C ALA A 134 -14.35 13.29 -8.42
N ARG A 135 -13.52 12.61 -9.23
CA ARG A 135 -13.95 11.59 -10.18
C ARG A 135 -14.04 10.19 -9.58
N LEU A 136 -13.48 9.97 -8.38
CA LEU A 136 -13.49 8.66 -7.75
C LEU A 136 -14.90 8.33 -7.24
N PRO A 137 -15.35 7.07 -7.35
CA PRO A 137 -16.62 6.64 -6.76
C PRO A 137 -16.65 6.81 -5.23
N ARG A 138 -15.47 6.76 -4.59
CA ARG A 138 -15.27 6.87 -3.14
C ARG A 138 -13.82 7.16 -2.80
N THR A 139 -13.57 7.74 -1.63
CA THR A 139 -12.21 7.95 -1.08
C THR A 139 -11.86 7.00 0.05
N SER A 140 -12.87 6.48 0.76
CA SER A 140 -12.71 5.47 1.81
C SER A 140 -12.99 4.06 1.29
N LEU A 141 -12.07 3.13 1.50
CA LEU A 141 -12.23 1.71 1.17
C LEU A 141 -11.90 0.82 2.37
N ALA A 142 -12.39 -0.42 2.33
CA ALA A 142 -11.97 -1.46 3.26
C ALA A 142 -11.84 -2.80 2.54
N PHE A 143 -10.85 -3.59 2.95
CA PHE A 143 -10.55 -4.90 2.37
C PHE A 143 -9.82 -5.79 3.37
N ASP A 144 -9.82 -7.10 3.11
CA ASP A 144 -9.04 -8.05 3.89
C ASP A 144 -7.61 -8.19 3.38
N ALA A 145 -6.67 -8.18 4.31
CA ALA A 145 -5.28 -8.51 4.03
C ALA A 145 -4.94 -9.93 4.49
N SER A 146 -4.01 -10.59 3.80
CA SER A 146 -3.42 -11.83 4.30
C SER A 146 -2.42 -11.53 5.42
N PRO A 147 -2.12 -12.48 6.32
CA PRO A 147 -1.05 -12.31 7.31
C PRO A 147 0.27 -11.91 6.65
N GLU A 148 0.61 -12.51 5.50
CA GLU A 148 1.83 -12.20 4.75
C GLU A 148 2.02 -10.69 4.47
N PHE A 149 0.94 -9.95 4.22
CA PHE A 149 0.99 -8.50 4.06
C PHE A 149 1.59 -7.80 5.28
N VAL A 150 1.15 -8.16 6.50
CA VAL A 150 1.62 -7.58 7.75
C VAL A 150 3.11 -7.89 7.94
N PHE A 151 3.49 -9.15 7.82
CA PHE A 151 4.88 -9.61 7.99
C PHE A 151 5.84 -8.92 7.00
N ARG A 152 5.45 -8.84 5.71
CA ARG A 152 6.23 -8.14 4.69
C ARG A 152 6.35 -6.64 4.97
N ALA A 153 5.29 -5.98 5.42
CA ALA A 153 5.31 -4.55 5.73
C ALA A 153 6.23 -4.19 6.91
N VAL A 154 6.32 -5.08 7.91
CA VAL A 154 7.22 -4.90 9.07
C VAL A 154 8.62 -5.47 8.85
N GLY A 155 8.86 -6.17 7.73
CA GLY A 155 10.18 -6.67 7.35
C GLY A 155 10.58 -7.98 8.03
N VAL A 156 9.60 -8.80 8.41
CA VAL A 156 9.81 -10.12 9.03
C VAL A 156 9.42 -11.21 8.04
N PRO A 157 10.17 -12.32 7.93
CA PRO A 157 9.77 -13.46 7.09
C PRO A 157 8.44 -14.05 7.56
N TYR A 158 7.53 -14.29 6.62
CA TYR A 158 6.27 -14.96 6.91
C TYR A 158 6.46 -16.48 6.89
N HIS A 159 6.04 -17.14 7.97
CA HIS A 159 5.96 -18.59 8.08
C HIS A 159 4.49 -18.94 8.37
N PRO A 160 3.74 -19.47 7.38
CA PRO A 160 2.31 -19.72 7.53
C PRO A 160 2.01 -20.68 8.68
#